data_AF-A0A267DY19-F1
#
_entry.id   AF-A0A267DY19-F1
#
_cell.length_a   1.000
_cell.length_b   1.000
_cell.length_c   1.000
_cell.angle_alpha   90.00
_cell.angle_beta   90.00
_cell.angle_gamma   90.00
#
_symmetry.space_group_name_H-M   'P 1'
#
loop_
_entity.id
_entity.type
_entity.pdbx_description
1 polymer ?
#
loop_
_entity_poly.entity_id
_entity_poly.type
_entity_poly.pdbx_seq_one_letter_code
_entity_poly.pdbx_strand_id
1 'polypeptide(L)'
;AAAGMTTAHRPTFDTARGGQGMRERDLSAQSKQYSSRDLPSHTRLKYRQDGQGTAEDARVSSRDFKRDLEDRERRHRGGGGGSSADEPSTSSSSSKRARLTDGSAAALPANLDADDAAVAAADLDSDADSADEGDEDEAAELMAELAKIRREREAEAARREAQRQADEERIRTENILKGNPLLNKSKQGASSSGSGGGDFKVKRRWNDDVVFKNCARDDDEGRQRPASFINDTLRSEFHKKFMDKYIK
;
A
#
# COMPACT_ATOMS: atom_id res chain seq x y z
N ALA A 1 38.41 -10.05 51.28
CA ALA A 1 39.17 -9.55 50.12
C ALA A 1 38.18 -9.27 49.00
N ALA A 2 37.86 -8.01 48.73
CA ALA A 2 36.99 -7.64 47.62
C ALA A 2 37.79 -7.83 46.32
N ALA A 3 37.35 -8.75 45.46
CA ALA A 3 37.92 -8.90 44.13
C ALA A 3 37.63 -7.62 43.34
N GLY A 4 38.66 -6.78 43.16
CA GLY A 4 38.56 -5.56 42.37
C GLY A 4 38.13 -5.90 40.94
N MET A 5 37.14 -5.16 40.43
CA MET A 5 36.69 -5.27 39.04
C MET A 5 37.90 -5.09 38.11
N THR A 6 38.21 -6.10 37.29
CA THR A 6 39.39 -6.09 36.43
C THR A 6 39.17 -5.15 35.25
N THR A 7 40.11 -4.24 35.02
CA THR A 7 40.04 -3.19 33.97
C THR A 7 40.49 -3.68 32.59
N ALA A 8 40.72 -5.00 32.44
CA ALA A 8 41.25 -5.60 31.22
C ALA A 8 40.24 -5.57 30.06
N HIS A 9 38.94 -5.68 30.34
CA HIS A 9 37.88 -5.61 29.33
C HIS A 9 37.48 -4.14 29.12
N ARG A 10 38.03 -3.51 28.08
CA ARG A 10 37.80 -2.09 27.74
C ARG A 10 37.27 -1.94 26.32
N PRO A 11 36.38 -0.95 26.06
CA PRO A 11 35.93 -0.65 24.72
C PRO A 11 37.08 -0.12 23.85
N THR A 12 36.93 -0.25 22.54
CA THR A 12 37.84 0.33 21.55
C THR A 12 37.32 1.72 21.17
N PHE A 13 38.03 2.78 21.58
CA PHE A 13 37.70 4.15 21.19
C PHE A 13 38.41 4.57 19.90
N ASP A 14 39.67 4.16 19.73
CA ASP A 14 40.45 4.38 18.53
C ASP A 14 40.63 3.06 17.76
N THR A 15 40.35 3.09 16.45
CA THR A 15 40.52 1.93 15.58
C THR A 15 42.00 1.75 15.19
N ALA A 16 42.40 0.51 14.90
CA ALA A 16 43.73 0.22 14.39
C ALA A 16 43.91 0.85 13.00
N ARG A 17 45.01 1.60 12.80
CA ARG A 17 45.34 2.23 11.52
C ARG A 17 46.11 1.27 10.62
N GLY A 18 45.77 1.23 9.33
CA GLY A 18 46.57 0.56 8.31
C GLY A 18 47.88 1.31 8.01
N GLY A 19 48.83 0.64 7.36
CA GLY A 19 50.14 1.16 6.93
C GLY A 19 51.36 0.55 7.64
N GLN A 20 51.16 -0.35 8.60
CA GLN A 20 52.23 -1.01 9.38
C GLN A 20 52.17 -2.55 9.29
N GLY A 21 51.20 -3.09 8.56
CA GLY A 21 50.95 -4.51 8.42
C GLY A 21 51.77 -5.19 7.30
N MET A 22 51.60 -6.51 7.22
CA MET A 22 52.17 -7.33 6.15
C MET A 22 51.72 -6.80 4.79
N ARG A 23 52.69 -6.55 3.90
CA ARG A 23 52.49 -6.08 2.51
C ARG A 23 52.06 -4.62 2.33
N GLU A 24 52.09 -3.79 3.38
CA GLU A 24 51.63 -2.39 3.28
C GLU A 24 52.76 -1.37 3.03
N ARG A 25 53.92 -1.53 3.65
CA ARG A 25 55.01 -0.54 3.59
C ARG A 25 56.20 -0.96 2.74
N ASP A 26 56.67 -2.18 2.96
CA ASP A 26 57.87 -2.69 2.31
C ASP A 26 57.55 -4.01 1.58
N LEU A 27 57.62 -3.95 0.25
CA LEU A 27 57.42 -5.10 -0.62
C LEU A 27 58.65 -6.03 -0.63
N SER A 28 59.78 -5.61 -0.05
CA SER A 28 61.02 -6.40 -0.01
C SER A 28 61.12 -7.31 1.23
N ALA A 29 60.45 -6.95 2.32
CA ALA A 29 60.32 -7.78 3.53
C ALA A 29 59.05 -8.68 3.48
N GLN A 30 58.66 -9.15 2.29
CA GLN A 30 57.45 -9.94 2.13
C GLN A 30 57.59 -11.34 2.72
N SER A 31 56.70 -11.66 3.66
CA SER A 31 56.53 -13.01 4.19
C SER A 31 56.16 -14.01 3.08
N LYS A 32 56.71 -15.22 3.15
CA LYS A 32 56.34 -16.36 2.28
C LYS A 32 54.99 -16.99 2.67
N GLN A 33 54.37 -16.50 3.73
CA GLN A 33 53.05 -16.97 4.16
C GLN A 33 51.98 -16.40 3.23
N TYR A 34 51.12 -17.28 2.73
CA TYR A 34 49.93 -16.92 1.95
C TYR A 34 48.71 -17.67 2.50
N SER A 35 47.55 -17.03 2.42
CA SER A 35 46.28 -17.67 2.78
C SER A 35 45.74 -18.51 1.63
N SER A 36 44.87 -19.48 1.91
CA SER A 36 44.12 -20.18 0.86
C SER A 36 43.24 -19.24 0.01
N ARG A 37 42.93 -18.05 0.54
CA ARG A 37 42.18 -16.99 -0.17
C ARG A 37 43.07 -16.18 -1.13
N ASP A 38 44.39 -16.22 -0.96
CA ASP A 38 45.37 -15.53 -1.82
C ASP A 38 45.79 -16.38 -3.03
N LEU A 39 45.31 -17.63 -3.10
CA LEU A 39 45.53 -18.50 -4.25
C LEU A 39 44.90 -17.87 -5.51
N PRO A 40 45.50 -18.05 -6.71
CA PRO A 40 44.98 -17.47 -7.94
C PRO A 40 43.52 -17.82 -8.19
N SER A 41 42.65 -16.80 -8.18
CA SER A 41 41.23 -16.91 -8.47
C SER A 41 40.76 -15.66 -9.20
N HIS A 42 39.80 -15.81 -10.12
CA HIS A 42 39.30 -14.72 -10.97
C HIS A 42 40.42 -13.93 -11.67
N THR A 43 41.37 -14.64 -12.29
CA THR A 43 42.54 -14.05 -12.97
C THR A 43 42.22 -13.27 -14.25
N ARG A 44 40.95 -13.28 -14.68
CA ARG A 44 40.48 -12.58 -15.89
C ARG A 44 39.35 -11.62 -15.55
N LEU A 45 39.58 -10.34 -15.80
CA LEU A 45 38.56 -9.30 -15.69
C LEU A 45 37.54 -9.44 -16.82
N LYS A 46 36.25 -9.30 -16.48
CA LYS A 46 35.17 -9.27 -17.47
C LYS A 46 34.91 -7.81 -17.85
N TYR A 47 34.94 -7.53 -19.15
CA TYR A 47 34.54 -6.24 -19.69
C TYR A 47 33.11 -6.30 -20.18
N ARG A 48 32.37 -5.20 -20.02
CA ARG A 48 31.05 -5.03 -20.63
C ARG A 48 31.19 -5.19 -22.14
N GLN A 49 30.32 -5.99 -22.75
CA GLN A 49 30.22 -6.11 -24.21
C GLN A 49 29.20 -5.10 -24.73
N ASP A 50 29.24 -4.81 -26.02
CA ASP A 50 28.26 -3.93 -26.68
C ASP A 50 26.82 -4.39 -26.36
N GLY A 51 25.96 -3.44 -26.02
CA GLY A 51 24.60 -3.68 -25.53
C GLY A 51 24.48 -3.96 -24.03
N GLN A 52 25.57 -4.11 -23.27
CA GLN A 52 25.56 -4.25 -21.80
C GLN A 52 25.74 -2.91 -21.06
N GLY A 53 25.50 -1.80 -21.76
CA GLY A 53 25.74 -0.44 -21.28
C GLY A 53 27.24 -0.16 -21.17
N THR A 54 27.99 -0.37 -22.26
CA THR A 54 29.37 0.11 -22.33
C THR A 54 29.39 1.64 -22.27
N ALA A 55 30.52 2.23 -21.88
CA ALA A 55 30.66 3.69 -21.85
C ALA A 55 30.52 4.29 -23.26
N GLU A 56 30.95 3.55 -24.28
CA GLU A 56 30.79 3.93 -25.69
C GLU A 56 29.33 3.82 -26.12
N ASP A 57 28.59 2.77 -25.75
CA ASP A 57 27.14 2.69 -26.01
C ASP A 57 26.39 3.86 -25.39
N ALA A 58 26.74 4.28 -24.18
CA ALA A 58 26.11 5.41 -23.51
C ALA A 58 26.44 6.77 -24.15
N ARG A 59 27.54 6.85 -24.92
CA ARG A 59 27.98 8.07 -25.63
C ARG A 59 27.51 8.10 -27.08
N VAL A 60 27.49 6.95 -27.74
CA VAL A 60 27.15 6.77 -29.17
C VAL A 60 25.64 6.59 -29.34
N SER A 61 24.99 5.86 -28.44
CA SER A 61 23.53 5.84 -28.35
C SER A 61 23.14 7.15 -27.67
N SER A 62 22.70 8.14 -28.45
CA SER A 62 21.99 9.34 -27.96
C SER A 62 20.67 8.93 -27.29
N ARG A 63 20.76 8.13 -26.22
CA ARG A 63 19.64 7.54 -25.53
C ARG A 63 19.20 8.51 -24.45
N ASP A 64 18.00 9.07 -24.65
CA ASP A 64 17.38 9.95 -23.68
C ASP A 64 16.92 9.16 -22.45
N PHE A 65 17.79 9.00 -21.45
CA PHE A 65 17.48 8.27 -20.21
C PHE A 65 16.27 8.84 -19.49
N LYS A 66 16.07 10.16 -19.56
CA LYS A 66 14.89 10.83 -18.96
C LYS A 66 13.60 10.30 -19.57
N ARG A 67 13.52 10.25 -20.90
CA ARG A 67 12.34 9.74 -21.61
C ARG A 67 12.11 8.25 -21.37
N ASP A 68 13.17 7.45 -21.46
CA ASP A 68 13.10 6.00 -21.21
C ASP A 68 12.67 5.68 -19.77
N LEU A 69 13.07 6.51 -18.80
CA LEU A 69 12.61 6.43 -17.41
C LEU A 69 11.13 6.80 -17.29
N GLU A 70 10.71 7.93 -17.87
CA GLU A 70 9.31 8.37 -17.87
C GLU A 70 8.37 7.35 -18.52
N ASP A 71 8.76 6.74 -19.65
CA ASP A 71 7.99 5.70 -20.33
C ASP A 71 7.87 4.43 -19.46
N ARG A 72 8.95 4.02 -18.79
CA ARG A 72 8.91 2.88 -17.84
C ARG A 72 8.04 3.17 -16.63
N GLU A 73 8.13 4.37 -16.07
CA GLU A 73 7.29 4.79 -14.96
C GLU A 73 5.82 4.88 -15.36
N ARG A 74 5.50 5.40 -16.55
CA ARG A 74 4.14 5.40 -17.10
C ARG A 74 3.59 4.00 -17.26
N ARG A 75 4.37 3.05 -17.78
CA ARG A 75 3.96 1.64 -17.89
C ARG A 75 3.74 1.00 -16.51
N HIS A 76 4.64 1.24 -15.56
CA HIS A 76 4.54 0.69 -14.21
C HIS A 76 3.34 1.28 -13.45
N ARG A 77 3.11 2.60 -13.54
CA ARG A 77 1.97 3.29 -12.91
C ARG A 77 0.65 2.96 -13.62
N GLY A 78 0.65 2.85 -14.96
CA GLY A 78 -0.52 2.50 -15.75
C GLY A 78 -0.94 1.03 -15.65
N GLY A 79 0.02 0.12 -15.38
CA GLY A 79 -0.23 -1.29 -15.08
C GLY A 79 -0.64 -1.56 -13.62
N GLY A 80 -0.62 -0.54 -12.75
CA GLY A 80 -0.89 -0.68 -11.31
C GLY A 80 -2.34 -0.97 -10.93
N GLY A 81 -3.24 -1.14 -11.90
CA GLY A 81 -4.66 -1.45 -11.68
C GLY A 81 -5.14 -2.79 -12.25
N GLY A 82 -4.27 -3.60 -12.86
CA GLY A 82 -4.67 -4.83 -13.53
C GLY A 82 -3.64 -5.93 -13.35
N SER A 83 -4.01 -6.96 -12.60
CA SER A 83 -3.26 -8.18 -12.41
C SER A 83 -2.66 -8.76 -13.71
N SER A 84 -1.44 -9.28 -13.61
CA SER A 84 -1.02 -10.52 -14.26
C SER A 84 -1.36 -10.69 -15.75
N ALA A 85 -0.54 -10.13 -16.65
CA ALA A 85 -0.47 -10.61 -18.02
C ALA A 85 0.91 -10.35 -18.64
N ASP A 86 1.66 -11.45 -18.79
CA ASP A 86 2.51 -11.81 -19.92
C ASP A 86 3.42 -10.73 -20.54
N GLU A 87 4.73 -10.82 -20.26
CA GLU A 87 5.78 -10.44 -21.22
C GLU A 87 6.92 -11.47 -21.10
N PRO A 88 7.51 -11.93 -22.23
CA PRO A 88 8.39 -13.09 -22.26
C PRO A 88 9.73 -12.76 -21.60
N SER A 89 10.04 -13.50 -20.53
CA SER A 89 11.30 -13.41 -19.80
C SER A 89 12.46 -14.04 -20.59
N THR A 90 13.00 -13.30 -21.57
CA THR A 90 14.29 -13.63 -22.15
C THR A 90 15.41 -13.05 -21.30
N SER A 91 15.84 -13.75 -20.25
CA SER A 91 17.27 -13.77 -19.85
C SER A 91 17.52 -14.60 -18.58
N SER A 92 18.09 -15.79 -18.81
CA SER A 92 19.26 -16.35 -18.11
C SER A 92 19.43 -16.05 -16.61
N SER A 93 19.15 -17.08 -15.82
CA SER A 93 19.96 -17.58 -14.70
C SER A 93 21.14 -16.69 -14.22
N SER A 94 21.01 -16.13 -13.02
CA SER A 94 22.06 -16.28 -11.98
C SER A 94 21.64 -15.65 -10.65
N SER A 95 21.42 -16.51 -9.67
CA SER A 95 21.88 -16.38 -8.28
C SER A 95 21.65 -15.05 -7.55
N LYS A 96 20.59 -15.04 -6.74
CA LYS A 96 20.39 -14.20 -5.56
C LYS A 96 21.64 -14.17 -4.66
N ARG A 97 22.29 -13.01 -4.54
CA ARG A 97 22.96 -12.56 -3.30
C ARG A 97 22.75 -11.06 -3.15
N ALA A 98 21.84 -10.69 -2.25
CA ALA A 98 21.72 -9.33 -1.75
C ALA A 98 23.00 -8.96 -0.97
N ARG A 99 23.56 -7.78 -1.25
CA ARG A 99 24.63 -7.17 -0.47
C ARG A 99 24.15 -5.82 0.06
N LEU A 100 24.33 -5.67 1.37
CA LEU A 100 24.09 -4.50 2.21
C LEU A 100 24.86 -3.27 1.72
N THR A 101 24.27 -2.08 1.87
CA THR A 101 25.00 -0.81 1.88
C THR A 101 24.55 0.04 3.06
N ASP A 102 25.55 0.39 3.86
CA ASP A 102 25.53 1.36 4.94
C ASP A 102 25.52 2.81 4.41
N GLY A 103 24.85 3.67 5.18
CA GLY A 103 24.99 5.12 5.34
C GLY A 103 25.65 6.00 4.26
N SER A 104 24.84 6.91 3.68
CA SER A 104 25.26 8.32 3.52
C SER A 104 24.09 9.25 3.86
N ALA A 105 24.24 9.93 4.99
CA ALA A 105 23.35 10.98 5.47
C ALA A 105 23.42 12.22 4.57
N ALA A 106 22.27 12.74 4.17
CA ALA A 106 22.03 14.18 4.04
C ALA A 106 20.52 14.45 3.86
N ALA A 107 20.02 15.42 4.61
CA ALA A 107 18.74 16.12 4.47
C ALA A 107 17.47 15.50 5.09
N LEU A 108 17.22 15.85 6.35
CA LEU A 108 15.90 16.16 6.93
C LEU A 108 16.10 17.39 7.86
N PRO A 109 15.07 18.18 8.25
CA PRO A 109 13.64 18.07 7.93
C PRO A 109 12.97 19.41 7.52
N ALA A 110 12.09 19.37 6.52
CA ALA A 110 11.11 20.44 6.29
C ALA A 110 9.74 19.96 6.80
N ASN A 111 9.49 20.17 8.10
CA ASN A 111 8.15 20.20 8.65
C ASN A 111 7.62 21.62 8.42
N LEU A 112 6.88 21.82 7.33
CA LEU A 112 5.98 22.94 7.10
C LEU A 112 4.62 22.28 6.85
N ASP A 113 3.81 22.17 7.90
CA ASP A 113 2.75 23.11 8.28
C ASP A 113 1.59 23.06 7.27
N ALA A 114 0.52 22.37 7.68
CA ALA A 114 -0.70 22.16 6.94
C ALA A 114 -1.85 22.56 7.87
N ASP A 115 -2.36 23.77 7.64
CA ASP A 115 -3.74 24.24 7.80
C ASP A 115 -4.51 23.64 8.99
N ASP A 116 -4.47 24.31 10.14
CA ASP A 116 -5.33 25.46 10.47
C ASP A 116 -6.81 25.07 10.57
N ALA A 117 -7.13 24.51 11.74
CA ALA A 117 -8.49 24.34 12.20
C ALA A 117 -9.04 25.71 12.62
N ALA A 118 -9.89 26.26 11.75
CA ALA A 118 -10.73 27.43 11.99
C ALA A 118 -11.34 27.42 13.41
N VAL A 119 -10.72 28.19 14.31
CA VAL A 119 -11.31 28.62 15.57
C VAL A 119 -12.24 29.78 15.28
N ALA A 120 -13.47 29.59 15.74
CA ALA A 120 -14.54 30.56 15.69
C ALA A 120 -14.25 31.78 16.57
N ALA A 121 -14.65 32.94 16.05
CA ALA A 121 -15.15 34.12 16.75
C ALA A 121 -14.24 34.78 17.81
N ALA A 122 -13.72 35.98 17.50
CA ALA A 122 -14.30 37.24 17.95
C ALA A 122 -13.30 38.42 17.82
N ASP A 123 -13.83 39.55 17.37
CA ASP A 123 -13.49 40.92 17.77
C ASP A 123 -12.27 41.68 17.19
N LEU A 124 -12.62 42.72 16.42
CA LEU A 124 -12.01 44.06 16.27
C LEU A 124 -10.72 44.13 15.42
N ASP A 125 -10.52 45.02 14.47
CA ASP A 125 -11.13 46.31 14.12
C ASP A 125 -10.80 46.60 12.63
N SER A 126 -11.66 47.39 12.02
CA SER A 126 -11.68 47.79 10.61
C SER A 126 -10.69 48.92 10.35
N ASP A 127 -9.89 48.84 9.28
CA ASP A 127 -9.49 50.06 8.55
C ASP A 127 -8.98 49.79 7.13
N ALA A 128 -9.33 50.73 6.24
CA ALA A 128 -8.80 50.98 4.88
C ALA A 128 -9.36 50.20 3.67
N ASP A 129 -10.59 50.57 3.29
CA ASP A 129 -10.97 51.19 2.00
C ASP A 129 -9.90 51.28 0.87
N SER A 130 -10.20 50.72 -0.32
CA SER A 130 -10.15 51.45 -1.60
C SER A 130 -10.67 50.59 -2.76
N ALA A 131 -11.68 51.13 -3.44
CA ALA A 131 -12.35 50.64 -4.65
C ALA A 131 -11.49 50.71 -5.94
N ASP A 132 -12.00 50.08 -7.02
CA ASP A 132 -12.11 50.57 -8.44
C ASP A 132 -11.93 49.37 -9.43
N GLU A 133 -12.98 48.75 -9.96
CA GLU A 133 -13.81 49.05 -11.15
C GLU A 133 -13.47 48.23 -12.42
N GLY A 134 -14.46 47.44 -12.87
CA GLY A 134 -14.81 47.26 -14.29
C GLY A 134 -14.18 46.10 -15.10
N ASP A 135 -14.98 45.06 -15.37
CA ASP A 135 -15.18 44.49 -16.72
C ASP A 135 -16.45 43.59 -16.73
N GLU A 136 -17.54 44.09 -17.31
CA GLU A 136 -18.90 43.52 -17.23
C GLU A 136 -19.13 42.27 -18.11
N ASP A 137 -18.24 42.02 -19.08
CA ASP A 137 -18.41 40.94 -20.07
C ASP A 137 -18.04 39.54 -19.51
N GLU A 138 -17.02 39.45 -18.64
CA GLU A 138 -16.65 38.17 -17.99
C GLU A 138 -17.71 37.69 -16.98
N ALA A 139 -18.44 38.62 -16.35
CA ALA A 139 -19.50 38.29 -15.40
C ALA A 139 -20.72 37.64 -16.07
N ALA A 140 -21.00 38.01 -17.32
CA ALA A 140 -22.11 37.44 -18.10
C ALA A 140 -21.83 36.00 -18.55
N GLU A 141 -20.60 35.71 -18.99
CA GLU A 141 -20.19 34.36 -19.37
C GLU A 141 -20.20 33.38 -18.18
N LEU A 142 -19.77 33.84 -17.01
CA LEU A 142 -19.77 33.04 -15.78
C LEU A 142 -21.20 32.70 -15.30
N MET A 143 -22.17 33.61 -15.43
CA MET A 143 -23.56 33.33 -15.09
C MET A 143 -24.21 32.31 -16.04
N ALA A 144 -23.83 32.32 -17.32
CA ALA A 144 -24.30 31.33 -18.29
C ALA A 144 -23.71 29.93 -18.00
N GLU A 145 -22.45 29.85 -17.58
CA GLU A 145 -21.82 28.59 -17.18
C GLU A 145 -22.41 28.04 -15.87
N LEU A 146 -22.68 28.89 -14.88
CA LEU A 146 -23.39 28.49 -13.66
C LEU A 146 -24.83 28.02 -13.94
N ALA A 147 -25.53 28.65 -14.88
CA ALA A 147 -26.86 28.19 -15.30
C ALA A 147 -26.81 26.81 -15.97
N LYS A 148 -25.76 26.54 -16.76
CA LYS A 148 -25.51 25.23 -17.38
C LYS A 148 -25.23 24.16 -16.32
N ILE A 149 -24.38 24.45 -15.34
CA ILE A 149 -24.07 23.53 -14.23
C ILE A 149 -25.30 23.27 -13.35
N ARG A 150 -26.11 24.30 -13.08
CA ARG A 150 -27.37 24.14 -12.33
C ARG A 150 -28.37 23.26 -13.07
N ARG A 151 -28.54 23.48 -14.38
CA ARG A 151 -29.41 22.66 -15.23
C ARG A 151 -28.93 21.21 -15.35
N GLU A 152 -27.61 20.99 -15.44
CA GLU A 152 -27.03 19.65 -15.48
C GLU A 152 -27.22 18.91 -14.14
N ARG A 153 -26.96 19.58 -13.00
CA ARG A 153 -27.22 19.01 -11.67
C ARG A 153 -28.69 18.75 -11.41
N GLU A 154 -29.58 19.63 -11.87
CA GLU A 154 -31.03 19.44 -11.74
C GLU A 154 -31.52 18.26 -12.59
N ALA A 155 -30.98 18.08 -13.80
CA ALA A 155 -31.30 16.93 -14.65
C ALA A 155 -30.77 15.60 -14.06
N GLU A 156 -29.57 15.60 -13.47
CA GLU A 156 -29.02 14.43 -12.78
C GLU A 156 -29.79 14.11 -11.49
N ALA A 157 -30.16 15.13 -10.71
CA ALA A 157 -31.00 14.99 -9.52
C ALA A 157 -32.39 14.45 -9.88
N ALA A 158 -33.02 14.97 -10.93
CA ALA A 158 -34.32 14.49 -11.42
C ALA A 158 -34.23 13.03 -11.92
N ARG A 159 -33.15 12.64 -12.60
CA ARG A 159 -32.93 11.24 -13.02
C ARG A 159 -32.77 10.30 -11.82
N ARG A 160 -32.05 10.74 -10.78
CA ARG A 160 -31.87 9.98 -9.53
C ARG A 160 -33.16 9.89 -8.72
N GLU A 161 -33.95 10.96 -8.68
CA GLU A 161 -35.25 10.95 -7.99
C GLU A 161 -36.27 10.08 -8.71
N ALA A 162 -36.30 10.10 -10.05
CA ALA A 162 -37.15 9.20 -10.84
C ALA A 162 -36.79 7.71 -10.61
N GLN A 163 -35.49 7.38 -10.47
CA GLN A 163 -35.08 6.01 -10.11
C GLN A 163 -35.54 5.62 -8.70
N ARG A 164 -35.42 6.51 -7.72
CA ARG A 164 -35.88 6.27 -6.35
C ARG A 164 -37.40 6.10 -6.27
N GLN A 165 -38.16 6.93 -6.99
CA GLN A 165 -39.62 6.80 -7.06
C GLN A 165 -40.05 5.49 -7.73
N ALA A 166 -39.36 5.05 -8.79
CA ALA A 166 -39.63 3.75 -9.43
C ALA A 166 -39.34 2.57 -8.49
N ASP A 167 -38.26 2.63 -7.71
CA ASP A 167 -37.94 1.61 -6.71
C ASP A 167 -38.95 1.61 -5.55
N GLU A 168 -39.40 2.79 -5.10
CA GLU A 168 -40.43 2.92 -4.08
C GLU A 168 -41.80 2.40 -4.56
N GLU A 169 -42.17 2.65 -5.82
CA GLU A 169 -43.37 2.08 -6.44
C GLU A 169 -43.26 0.55 -6.60
N ARG A 170 -42.07 0.03 -6.92
CA ARG A 170 -41.82 -1.41 -6.99
C ARG A 170 -41.95 -2.07 -5.61
N ILE A 171 -41.41 -1.45 -4.57
CA ILE A 171 -41.55 -1.92 -3.19
C ILE A 171 -43.01 -1.82 -2.73
N ARG A 172 -43.72 -0.73 -3.09
CA ARG A 172 -45.14 -0.54 -2.75
C ARG A 172 -46.02 -1.60 -3.41
N THR A 173 -45.79 -1.90 -4.69
CA THR A 173 -46.51 -2.96 -5.41
C THR A 173 -46.18 -4.35 -4.87
N GLU A 174 -44.91 -4.64 -4.53
CA GLU A 174 -44.51 -5.89 -3.87
C GLU A 174 -45.18 -6.05 -2.50
N ASN A 175 -45.26 -4.98 -1.71
CA ASN A 175 -45.88 -5.03 -0.39
C ASN A 175 -47.42 -5.15 -0.46
N ILE A 176 -48.08 -4.54 -1.46
CA ILE A 176 -49.51 -4.76 -1.73
C ILE A 176 -49.79 -6.19 -2.18
N LEU A 177 -48.91 -6.78 -3.01
CA LEU A 177 -49.00 -8.18 -3.45
C LEU A 177 -48.75 -9.18 -2.32
N LYS A 178 -47.79 -8.89 -1.42
CA LYS A 178 -47.36 -9.78 -0.34
C LYS A 178 -48.16 -9.59 0.96
N GLY A 179 -48.80 -8.44 1.12
CA GLY A 179 -49.58 -8.05 2.29
C GLY A 179 -50.96 -8.71 2.39
N ASN A 180 -51.40 -9.49 1.39
CA ASN A 180 -52.66 -10.24 1.45
C ASN A 180 -52.46 -11.66 2.00
N PRO A 181 -52.83 -11.93 3.28
CA PRO A 181 -52.62 -13.23 3.92
C PRO A 181 -53.54 -14.36 3.38
N LEU A 182 -54.57 -14.04 2.59
CA LEU A 182 -55.45 -15.04 1.95
C LEU A 182 -54.80 -15.66 0.70
N LEU A 183 -54.01 -14.90 -0.07
CA LEU A 183 -53.29 -15.45 -1.23
C LEU A 183 -52.09 -16.32 -0.83
N ASN A 184 -51.37 -15.98 0.24
CA ASN A 184 -50.17 -16.72 0.66
C ASN A 184 -50.47 -18.08 1.34
N LYS A 185 -51.68 -18.28 1.88
CA LYS A 185 -52.12 -19.58 2.40
C LYS A 185 -52.46 -20.59 1.31
N SER A 186 -52.92 -20.14 0.15
CA SER A 186 -53.30 -21.02 -0.96
C SER A 186 -52.10 -21.72 -1.62
N LYS A 187 -50.90 -21.12 -1.60
CA LYS A 187 -49.66 -21.76 -2.10
C LYS A 187 -49.00 -22.73 -1.12
N GLN A 188 -49.42 -22.77 0.15
CA GLN A 188 -48.97 -23.77 1.13
C GLN A 188 -49.97 -24.92 1.34
N GLY A 189 -51.08 -24.93 0.60
CA GLY A 189 -52.17 -25.90 0.78
C GLY A 189 -52.56 -26.59 -0.51
N ALA A 190 -51.63 -27.24 -1.21
CA ALA A 190 -51.95 -28.11 -2.34
C ALA A 190 -50.90 -29.20 -2.56
N SER A 191 -50.74 -30.10 -1.59
CA SER A 191 -50.29 -31.47 -1.89
C SER A 191 -50.74 -32.44 -0.80
N SER A 192 -51.65 -33.32 -1.21
CA SER A 192 -51.90 -34.69 -0.70
C SER A 192 -52.26 -34.88 0.78
N SER A 193 -53.57 -35.09 0.99
CA SER A 193 -54.11 -36.38 1.47
C SER A 193 -53.26 -37.16 2.48
N GLY A 194 -53.78 -37.26 3.71
CA GLY A 194 -53.65 -38.47 4.52
C GLY A 194 -52.90 -38.29 5.84
N SER A 195 -53.61 -38.66 6.90
CA SER A 195 -53.07 -39.09 8.21
C SER A 195 -52.50 -38.01 9.12
N GLY A 196 -53.04 -37.96 10.34
CA GLY A 196 -52.50 -37.18 11.44
C GLY A 196 -51.02 -37.47 11.64
N GLY A 197 -50.20 -36.45 11.42
CA GLY A 197 -48.77 -36.46 11.67
C GLY A 197 -48.39 -35.05 12.06
N GLY A 198 -48.13 -34.84 13.35
CA GLY A 198 -47.59 -33.57 13.81
C GLY A 198 -46.34 -33.23 13.01
N ASP A 199 -46.32 -32.04 12.43
CA ASP A 199 -45.16 -31.44 11.78
C ASP A 199 -43.89 -31.70 12.61
N PHE A 200 -43.01 -32.60 12.17
CA PHE A 200 -41.63 -32.70 12.65
C PHE A 200 -40.82 -31.55 12.04
N LYS A 201 -41.31 -30.32 12.23
CA LYS A 201 -40.55 -29.12 11.97
C LYS A 201 -39.63 -28.99 13.17
N VAL A 202 -38.38 -29.43 13.01
CA VAL A 202 -37.31 -29.28 14.00
C VAL A 202 -37.26 -27.79 14.39
N LYS A 203 -37.99 -27.45 15.46
CA LYS A 203 -38.21 -26.08 15.94
C LYS A 203 -36.96 -25.50 16.57
N ARG A 204 -35.99 -26.35 16.90
CA ARG A 204 -34.75 -25.98 17.57
C ARG A 204 -33.62 -26.82 17.01
N ARG A 205 -32.65 -26.15 16.39
CA ARG A 205 -31.43 -26.77 15.84
C ARG A 205 -30.49 -27.09 17.01
N TRP A 206 -29.66 -28.12 16.90
CA TRP A 206 -28.65 -28.44 17.92
C TRP A 206 -27.73 -27.25 18.24
N ASN A 207 -27.51 -26.39 17.25
CA ASN A 207 -26.76 -25.13 17.34
C ASN A 207 -27.51 -23.95 17.96
N ASP A 208 -28.77 -24.11 18.39
CA ASP A 208 -29.58 -22.99 18.86
C ASP A 208 -29.31 -22.65 20.34
N ASP A 209 -28.95 -23.64 21.15
CA ASP A 209 -28.61 -23.48 22.57
C ASP A 209 -27.08 -23.43 22.75
N VAL A 210 -26.49 -22.33 22.29
CA VAL A 210 -25.07 -22.02 22.47
C VAL A 210 -24.99 -20.56 22.87
N VAL A 211 -24.27 -20.28 23.95
CA VAL A 211 -24.19 -18.95 24.58
C VAL A 211 -23.48 -17.88 23.74
N PHE A 212 -22.70 -18.30 22.73
CA PHE A 212 -22.03 -17.41 21.79
C PHE A 212 -22.45 -17.71 20.35
N LYS A 213 -22.84 -16.68 19.61
CA LYS A 213 -23.20 -16.76 18.19
C LYS A 213 -22.34 -15.77 17.39
N ASN A 214 -21.86 -16.19 16.22
CA ASN A 214 -21.32 -15.29 15.21
C ASN A 214 -20.16 -14.36 15.67
N CYS A 215 -19.31 -14.80 16.60
CA CYS A 215 -18.23 -13.97 17.16
C CYS A 215 -17.18 -13.46 16.14
N ALA A 216 -16.99 -14.17 15.02
CA ALA A 216 -16.03 -13.84 13.97
C ALA A 216 -16.74 -13.51 12.64
N ARG A 217 -17.98 -13.01 12.69
CA ARG A 217 -18.79 -12.76 11.48
C ARG A 217 -18.18 -11.71 10.55
N ASP A 218 -17.44 -10.75 11.11
CA ASP A 218 -16.84 -9.63 10.38
C ASP A 218 -15.29 -9.64 10.44
N ASP A 219 -14.68 -10.76 10.86
CA ASP A 219 -13.21 -10.91 11.07
C ASP A 219 -12.40 -11.04 9.76
N ASP A 220 -12.96 -10.64 8.61
CA ASP A 220 -12.22 -10.58 7.34
C ASP A 220 -11.13 -9.49 7.36
N GLU A 221 -11.13 -8.58 8.35
CA GLU A 221 -10.07 -7.59 8.52
C GLU A 221 -8.68 -8.21 8.66
N GLY A 222 -8.52 -9.37 9.29
CA GLY A 222 -7.23 -10.05 9.40
C GLY A 222 -6.70 -10.57 8.06
N ARG A 223 -7.60 -10.84 7.11
CA ARG A 223 -7.30 -11.24 5.73
C ARG A 223 -7.13 -10.05 4.79
N GLN A 224 -7.80 -8.93 5.10
CA GLN A 224 -7.86 -7.74 4.27
C GLN A 224 -6.96 -6.59 4.72
N ARG A 225 -6.34 -6.68 5.90
CA ARG A 225 -5.31 -5.72 6.29
C ARG A 225 -4.19 -5.78 5.25
N PRO A 226 -3.92 -4.67 4.53
CA PRO A 226 -2.82 -4.65 3.57
C PRO A 226 -1.55 -5.01 4.34
N ALA A 227 -0.64 -5.75 3.69
CA ALA A 227 0.63 -6.14 4.29
C ALA A 227 1.44 -4.88 4.61
N SER A 228 1.17 -4.28 5.76
CA SER A 228 1.84 -3.08 6.24
C SER A 228 3.24 -3.49 6.65
N PHE A 229 4.24 -2.99 5.93
CA PHE A 229 5.62 -3.10 6.37
C PHE A 229 5.81 -2.17 7.58
N ILE A 230 6.21 -2.76 8.70
CA ILE A 230 6.58 -2.01 9.90
C ILE A 230 8.11 -2.10 10.03
N ASN A 231 8.77 -0.95 10.06
CA ASN A 231 10.22 -0.86 10.33
C ASN A 231 10.50 -1.03 11.83
N ASP A 232 10.12 -2.18 12.37
CA ASP A 232 10.31 -2.57 13.77
C ASP A 232 10.52 -4.09 13.82
N THR A 233 11.64 -4.53 14.39
CA THR A 233 12.02 -5.95 14.43
C THR A 233 11.17 -6.79 15.37
N LEU A 234 10.47 -6.18 16.34
CA LEU A 234 9.64 -6.89 17.32
C LEU A 234 8.15 -6.81 17.00
N ARG A 235 7.72 -5.68 16.43
CA ARG A 235 6.29 -5.45 16.10
C ARG A 235 5.92 -5.82 14.68
N SER A 236 6.90 -6.11 13.82
CA SER A 236 6.63 -6.63 12.48
C SER A 236 5.81 -7.91 12.54
N GLU A 237 4.87 -8.05 11.60
CA GLU A 237 4.09 -9.27 11.38
C GLU A 237 4.97 -10.50 11.17
N PHE A 238 6.19 -10.31 10.64
CA PHE A 238 7.18 -11.38 10.55
C PHE A 238 7.59 -11.89 11.93
N HIS A 239 7.89 -10.98 12.86
CA HIS A 239 8.36 -11.33 14.19
C HIS A 239 7.25 -11.95 15.04
N LYS A 240 6.02 -11.41 14.96
CA LYS A 240 4.84 -12.00 15.63
C LYS A 240 4.63 -13.45 15.20
N LYS A 241 4.58 -13.70 13.88
CA LYS A 241 4.45 -15.05 13.32
C LYS A 241 5.64 -15.96 13.67
N PHE A 242 6.84 -15.41 13.74
CA PHE A 242 8.01 -16.15 14.18
C PHE A 242 7.87 -16.60 15.64
N MET A 243 7.48 -15.69 16.54
CA MET A 243 7.30 -16.00 17.95
C MET A 243 6.16 -17.01 18.16
N ASP A 244 5.01 -16.82 17.52
CA ASP A 244 3.89 -17.78 17.58
C ASP A 244 4.26 -19.19 17.08
N LYS A 245 5.23 -19.28 16.15
CA LYS A 245 5.68 -20.55 15.59
C LYS A 245 6.70 -21.29 16.46
N TYR A 246 7.65 -20.55 17.03
CA TYR A 246 8.80 -21.13 17.73
C TYR A 246 8.68 -21.08 19.26
N ILE A 247 7.74 -20.30 19.79
CA ILE A 247 7.41 -20.23 21.21
C ILE A 247 5.93 -20.62 21.34
N LYS A 248 5.66 -21.62 22.18
CA LYS A 248 4.32 -22.19 22.38
C LYS A 248 3.85 -22.04 23.81
#